data_AF-A0AAV5J5E4-F1
#
_entry.id   AF-A0AAV5J5E4-F1
#
_cell.length_a   1.000
_cell.length_b   1.000
_cell.length_c   1.000
_cell.angle_alpha   90.00
_cell.angle_beta   90.00
_cell.angle_gamma   90.00
#
_symmetry.space_group_name_H-M   'P 1'
#
loop_
_entity.id
_entity.type
_entity.pdbx_description
1 polymer ?
#
loop_
_entity_poly.entity_id
_entity_poly.type
_entity_poly.pdbx_seq_one_letter_code
_entity_poly.pdbx_strand_id
1 'polypeptide(L)' 'MLDELFLLNGVLDIGDFIPWLGFLDLQGHIKRMKALSKKLDRFLEHVLDEHNARRKGVEDYVAKDIVDVLLELVDDPN' A
#
# COMPACT_ATOMS: atom_id res chain seq x y z
N MET A 1 -8.00 -2.49 9.90
CA MET A 1 -7.18 -2.59 8.67
C MET A 1 -5.71 -2.42 9.02
N LEU A 2 -5.36 -1.30 9.67
CA LEU A 2 -3.99 -1.04 10.14
C LEU A 2 -3.54 -2.04 11.22
N ASP A 3 -4.39 -2.37 12.18
CA ASP A 3 -4.02 -3.34 13.24
C ASP A 3 -3.69 -4.72 12.67
N GLU A 4 -4.45 -5.16 11.67
CA GLU A 4 -4.21 -6.45 11.00
C GLU A 4 -2.94 -6.38 10.13
N LEU A 5 -2.66 -5.24 9.50
CA LEU A 5 -1.44 -4.99 8.73
C LEU A 5 -0.20 -4.98 9.63
N PHE A 6 -0.25 -4.34 10.80
CA PHE A 6 0.84 -4.34 11.78
C PHE A 6 1.06 -5.72 12.39
N LEU A 7 -0.01 -6.43 12.76
CA LEU A 7 0.10 -7.80 13.27
C LEU A 7 0.71 -8.76 12.24
N LEU A 8 0.30 -8.67 10.98
CA LEU A 8 0.84 -9.54 9.92
C LEU A 8 2.28 -9.18 9.52
N ASN A 9 2.66 -7.90 9.49
CA ASN A 9 4.04 -7.48 9.25
C ASN A 9 4.97 -7.90 10.41
N GLY A 10 4.56 -7.68 11.67
CA GLY A 10 5.36 -8.09 12.83
C GLY A 10 5.52 -9.61 12.95
N VAL A 11 4.56 -10.39 12.45
CA VAL A 11 4.68 -11.86 12.38
C VAL A 11 5.65 -12.30 11.28
N LEU A 12 5.68 -11.64 10.12
CA LEU A 12 6.66 -11.89 9.05
C LEU A 12 8.08 -11.51 9.49
N ASP A 13 8.25 -10.36 10.13
CA ASP A 13 9.54 -9.94 10.71
C ASP A 13 10.06 -10.95 11.75
N ILE A 14 9.20 -11.61 12.54
CA ILE A 14 9.65 -12.67 13.48
C ILE A 14 9.93 -14.00 12.76
N GLY A 15 9.17 -14.31 11.70
CA GLY A 15 9.33 -15.52 10.90
C GLY A 15 10.64 -15.56 10.11
N ASP A 16 11.08 -14.42 9.59
CA ASP A 16 12.35 -14.28 8.87
C ASP A 16 13.57 -14.38 9.80
N PHE A 17 13.41 -14.07 11.09
CA PHE A 17 14.48 -14.16 12.10
C PHE A 17 14.58 -15.55 12.76
N ILE A 18 13.57 -16.42 12.62
CA ILE A 18 13.46 -17.68 13.35
C ILE A 18 13.14 -18.84 12.37
N PRO A 19 14.17 -19.51 11.80
CA PRO A 19 14.00 -20.49 10.71
C PRO A 19 13.10 -21.70 11.02
N TRP A 20 12.89 -22.01 12.30
CA TRP A 20 12.09 -23.14 12.78
C TRP A 20 10.62 -22.79 13.01
N LEU A 21 10.21 -21.53 12.88
CA LEU A 21 8.82 -21.09 12.86
C LEU A 21 8.19 -21.10 11.45
N GLY A 22 8.89 -21.63 10.44
CA GLY A 22 8.37 -21.76 9.07
C GLY A 22 7.07 -22.59 8.95
N PHE A 23 6.69 -23.35 9.99
CA PHE A 23 5.41 -24.05 10.05
C PHE A 23 4.21 -23.15 10.44
N LEU A 24 4.43 -21.97 11.03
CA LEU A 24 3.37 -21.00 11.36
C LEU A 24 2.86 -20.25 10.12
N ASP A 25 3.60 -20.24 9.01
CA ASP A 25 3.30 -19.39 7.86
C ASP A 25 2.19 -19.92 6.92
N LEU A 26 1.84 -21.21 6.95
CA LEU A 26 1.29 -21.80 5.73
C LEU A 26 -0.22 -22.08 5.66
N GLN A 27 -1.02 -21.86 6.70
CA GLN A 27 -2.43 -22.34 6.67
C GLN A 27 -3.55 -21.30 6.82
N GLY A 28 -3.25 -20.00 7.00
CA GLY A 28 -4.31 -18.99 7.10
C GLY A 28 -3.88 -17.52 6.97
N HIS A 29 -2.64 -17.20 7.35
CA HIS A 29 -2.12 -15.84 7.31
C HIS A 29 -1.95 -15.33 5.88
N ILE A 30 -1.46 -16.14 4.94
CA ILE A 30 -1.36 -15.76 3.52
C ILE A 30 -2.72 -15.39 2.92
N LYS A 31 -3.80 -16.12 3.27
CA LYS A 31 -5.15 -15.82 2.77
C LYS A 31 -5.65 -14.48 3.32
N ARG A 32 -5.38 -14.19 4.60
CA ARG A 32 -5.71 -12.92 5.25
C ARG A 32 -4.87 -11.77 4.69
N MET A 33 -3.58 -11.99 4.48
CA MET A 33 -2.65 -11.05 3.86
C MET A 33 -3.07 -10.71 2.44
N LYS A 34 -3.44 -11.69 1.62
CA LYS A 34 -4.00 -11.47 0.27
C LYS A 34 -5.32 -10.70 0.32
N ALA A 35 -6.19 -10.98 1.29
CA ALA A 35 -7.44 -10.23 1.45
C ALA A 35 -7.21 -8.78 1.88
N LEU A 36 -6.23 -8.53 2.75
CA LEU A 36 -5.81 -7.18 3.15
C LEU A 36 -5.13 -6.44 2.03
N SER A 37 -4.21 -7.08 1.31
CA SER A 37 -3.56 -6.54 0.12
C SER A 37 -4.61 -6.08 -0.89
N LYS A 38 -5.63 -6.89 -1.19
CA LYS A 38 -6.74 -6.49 -2.06
C LYS A 38 -7.58 -5.31 -1.53
N LYS A 39 -7.69 -5.14 -0.20
CA LYS A 39 -8.40 -4.00 0.39
C LYS A 39 -7.55 -2.74 0.33
N LEU A 40 -6.23 -2.86 0.56
CA LEU A 40 -5.28 -1.77 0.50
C LEU A 40 -5.10 -1.29 -0.94
N ASP A 41 -5.01 -2.21 -1.89
CA ASP A 41 -4.92 -1.95 -3.33
C ASP A 41 -6.10 -1.08 -3.81
N ARG A 42 -7.34 -1.52 -3.56
CA ARG A 42 -8.53 -0.71 -3.88
C ARG A 42 -8.59 0.65 -3.17
N PHE A 43 -8.08 0.72 -1.93
CA PHE A 43 -8.01 1.98 -1.20
C PHE A 43 -7.02 2.94 -1.86
N LEU A 44 -5.83 2.44 -2.23
CA LEU A 44 -4.81 3.23 -2.92
C LEU A 44 -5.26 3.63 -4.33
N GLU A 45 -5.92 2.75 -5.08
CA GLU A 45 -6.56 3.08 -6.36
C GLU A 45 -7.56 4.23 -6.20
N HIS A 46 -8.44 4.16 -5.20
CA HIS A 46 -9.41 5.22 -4.96
C HIS A 46 -8.75 6.56 -4.60
N VAL A 47 -7.71 6.53 -3.76
CA VAL A 47 -6.92 7.72 -3.43
C VAL A 47 -6.26 8.29 -4.69
N LEU A 48 -5.65 7.45 -5.53
CA LEU A 48 -5.03 7.88 -6.78
C LEU A 48 -6.06 8.49 -7.74
N ASP A 49 -7.23 7.89 -7.89
CA ASP A 49 -8.31 8.41 -8.73
C ASP A 49 -8.79 9.79 -8.27
N GLU A 50 -8.93 9.99 -6.96
CA GLU A 50 -9.30 11.30 -6.39
C GLU A 50 -8.21 12.36 -6.67
N HIS A 51 -6.94 12.01 -6.49
CA HIS A 51 -5.82 12.92 -6.75
C HIS A 51 -5.71 13.26 -8.24
N ASN A 52 -5.86 12.27 -9.13
CA ASN A 52 -5.89 12.47 -10.56
C ASN A 52 -7.08 13.33 -11.01
N ALA A 53 -8.27 13.10 -10.45
CA ALA A 53 -9.46 13.91 -10.74
C ALA A 53 -9.28 15.37 -10.26
N ARG A 54 -8.65 15.56 -9.10
CA ARG A 54 -8.34 16.88 -8.53
C ARG A 54 -7.32 17.67 -9.36
N ARG A 55 -6.36 16.97 -9.96
CA ARG A 55 -5.33 17.53 -10.86
C ARG A 55 -5.89 17.85 -12.24
N LYS A 56 -6.76 16.99 -12.78
CA LYS A 56 -7.24 17.07 -14.15
C LYS A 56 -8.10 18.31 -14.38
N GLY A 57 -7.63 19.20 -15.27
CA GLY A 57 -8.35 20.42 -15.67
C GLY A 57 -8.05 21.65 -14.80
N VAL A 58 -7.08 21.57 -13.91
CA VAL A 58 -6.54 22.73 -13.20
C VAL A 58 -5.23 23.14 -13.88
N GLU A 59 -5.23 24.31 -14.55
CA GLU A 59 -3.98 24.92 -15.02
C GLU A 59 -3.11 25.32 -13.82
N ASP A 60 -1.80 25.08 -13.90
CA ASP A 60 -0.83 25.32 -12.83
C ASP A 60 -1.16 24.61 -11.49
N TYR A 61 -1.60 23.34 -11.55
CA TYR A 61 -1.79 22.53 -10.35
C TYR A 61 -0.50 22.44 -9.52
N VAL A 62 -0.59 22.75 -8.22
CA VAL A 62 0.51 22.64 -7.26
C VAL A 62 0.27 21.46 -6.33
N ALA A 63 1.26 20.59 -6.17
CA ALA A 63 1.22 19.48 -5.22
C ALA A 63 0.89 19.95 -3.79
N LYS A 64 -0.08 19.30 -3.14
CA LYS A 64 -0.51 19.61 -1.77
C LYS A 64 -0.08 18.56 -0.76
N ASP A 65 0.19 17.35 -1.21
CA ASP A 65 0.55 16.22 -0.37
C ASP A 65 1.57 15.30 -1.06
N ILE A 66 2.01 14.26 -0.35
CA ILE A 66 3.03 13.33 -0.82
C ILE A 66 2.56 12.56 -2.07
N VAL A 67 1.26 12.21 -2.15
CA VAL A 67 0.72 11.46 -3.30
C VAL A 67 0.79 12.33 -4.55
N ASP A 68 0.46 13.60 -4.41
CA ASP A 68 0.64 14.59 -5.46
C ASP A 68 2.09 14.69 -5.95
N VAL A 69 3.05 14.83 -5.02
CA VAL A 69 4.47 14.90 -5.38
C VAL A 69 4.93 13.64 -6.13
N LEU A 70 4.50 12.46 -5.66
CA LEU A 70 4.84 11.20 -6.31
C LEU A 70 4.24 11.09 -7.73
N LEU A 71 3.03 11.60 -7.94
CA LEU A 71 2.41 11.64 -9.26
C LEU A 71 3.15 12.59 -10.21
N GLU A 72 3.57 13.77 -9.75
CA GLU A 72 4.40 14.68 -10.55
C GLU A 72 5.74 14.06 -10.96
N LEU A 73 6.38 13.32 -10.06
CA LEU A 73 7.63 12.60 -10.35
C LEU A 73 7.45 11.48 -11.38
N VAL A 74 6.29 10.82 -11.42
CA VAL A 74 5.99 9.79 -12.41
C VAL A 74 5.76 10.40 -13.79
N ASP A 75 5.16 11.60 -13.83
CA ASP A 75 4.87 12.32 -15.08
C ASP A 75 6.07 13.11 -15.62
N ASP A 76 7.11 13.38 -14.81
CA ASP A 76 8.36 14.03 -15.24
C ASP A 76 9.29 13.03 -15.96
N PRO A 77 9.52 13.17 -17.27
CA PRO A 77 10.25 12.19 -18.08
C PRO A 77 11.78 12.31 -18.00
N ASN A 78 12.34 13.04 -17.04
CA ASN A 78 13.79 13.21 -16.87
C ASN A 78 14.49 11.98 -16.25
#